data_AF-A0A2V9Y5L0-F1
#
_entry.id   AF-A0A2V9Y5L0-F1
#
_cell.length_a   1.000
_cell.length_b   1.000
_cell.length_c   1.000
_cell.angle_alpha   90.00
_cell.angle_beta   90.00
_cell.angle_gamma   90.00
#
_symmetry.space_group_name_H-M   'P 1'
#
loop_
_entity.id
_entity.type
_entity.pdbx_description
1 polymer ?
#
loop_
_entity_poly.entity_id
_entity_poly.type
_entity_poly.pdbx_seq_one_letter_code
_entity_poly.pdbx_strand_id
1 'polypeptide(L)'
;MGSSTSDKVFAALETFRIELPSWGFANTGTRFGKFIQPAAATTTEEKFSDAGQVHLLTGVCPTVALHVLWDCPAGVQSTDEIKRFASRYAVAPGSINPNLFQDQEYKYGSFGNPDEAVRQRAMHHTKDSIEIARRLNSRDISFWFADGSNYPGTANIRQRKEWFTDGLK
;
A
#
# COMPACT_ATOMS: atom_id res chain seq x y z
N MET A 1 -7.43 15.76 -37.28
CA MET A 1 -6.46 14.69 -36.94
C MET A 1 -6.85 13.47 -37.76
N GLY A 2 -5.92 12.83 -38.48
CA GLY A 2 -6.25 11.70 -39.35
C GLY A 2 -6.72 10.49 -38.53
N SER A 3 -7.70 9.72 -39.04
CA SER A 3 -8.36 8.65 -38.26
C SER A 3 -7.37 7.70 -37.57
N SER A 4 -6.24 7.37 -38.22
CA SER A 4 -5.21 6.50 -37.64
C SER A 4 -4.57 7.01 -36.34
N THR A 5 -4.52 8.32 -36.12
CA THR A 5 -3.99 8.89 -34.86
C THR A 5 -5.03 8.76 -33.76
N SER A 6 -6.30 9.07 -34.05
CA SER A 6 -7.39 8.94 -33.09
C SER A 6 -7.59 7.48 -32.67
N ASP A 7 -7.53 6.54 -33.60
CA ASP A 7 -7.68 5.11 -33.33
C ASP A 7 -6.57 4.59 -32.40
N LYS A 8 -5.33 5.05 -32.60
CA LYS A 8 -4.21 4.75 -31.69
C LYS A 8 -4.43 5.31 -30.29
N VAL A 9 -4.93 6.54 -30.18
CA VAL A 9 -5.20 7.17 -28.88
C VAL A 9 -6.30 6.41 -28.14
N PHE A 10 -7.40 6.07 -28.81
CA PHE A 10 -8.46 5.29 -28.18
C PHE A 10 -7.99 3.91 -27.74
N ALA A 11 -7.25 3.18 -28.58
CA ALA A 11 -6.69 1.88 -28.20
C ALA A 11 -5.77 1.97 -26.96
N ALA A 12 -4.97 3.04 -26.84
CA ALA A 12 -4.15 3.27 -25.66
C ALA A 12 -4.99 3.52 -24.41
N LEU A 13 -6.05 4.34 -24.51
CA LEU A 13 -6.95 4.63 -23.39
C LEU A 13 -7.74 3.40 -22.94
N GLU A 14 -8.18 2.55 -23.87
CA GLU A 14 -8.91 1.31 -23.55
C GLU A 14 -8.09 0.31 -22.72
N THR A 15 -6.76 0.38 -22.79
CA THR A 15 -5.84 -0.49 -22.01
C THR A 15 -5.18 0.21 -20.83
N PHE A 16 -5.34 1.52 -20.70
CA PHE A 16 -4.76 2.30 -19.62
C PHE A 16 -5.46 1.98 -18.29
N ARG A 17 -4.68 1.66 -17.25
CA ARG A 17 -5.19 1.32 -15.92
C ARG A 17 -4.51 2.16 -14.85
N ILE A 18 -5.28 2.61 -13.87
CA ILE A 18 -4.80 3.33 -12.68
C ILE A 18 -5.18 2.51 -11.45
N GLU A 19 -4.22 2.24 -10.59
CA GLU A 19 -4.49 1.63 -9.28
C GLU A 19 -4.94 2.70 -8.28
N LEU A 20 -5.98 2.40 -7.51
CA LEU A 20 -6.49 3.31 -6.48
C LEU A 20 -5.83 3.01 -5.12
N PRO A 21 -5.44 4.01 -4.33
CA PRO A 21 -4.96 3.79 -2.97
C PRO A 21 -6.13 3.61 -1.98
N SER A 22 -6.20 2.49 -1.25
CA SER A 22 -7.26 2.25 -0.25
C SER A 22 -7.35 3.38 0.79
N TRP A 23 -6.20 3.92 1.21
CA TRP A 23 -6.08 4.99 2.19
C TRP A 23 -6.59 6.35 1.69
N GLY A 24 -6.86 6.49 0.39
CA GLY A 24 -7.46 7.69 -0.20
C GLY A 24 -8.94 7.85 0.11
N PHE A 25 -9.65 6.76 0.46
CA PHE A 25 -11.09 6.78 0.77
C PHE A 25 -11.39 7.07 2.25
N ALA A 26 -10.40 6.87 3.11
CA ALA A 26 -10.53 7.21 4.52
C ALA A 26 -10.42 8.73 4.71
N ASN A 27 -10.90 9.21 5.86
CA ASN A 27 -10.71 10.61 6.25
C ASN A 27 -9.22 11.00 6.21
N THR A 28 -8.87 12.01 5.43
CA THR A 28 -7.51 12.52 5.27
C THR A 28 -7.22 13.68 6.24
N GLY A 29 -5.94 13.90 6.54
CA GLY A 29 -5.52 14.94 7.46
C GLY A 29 -4.06 15.31 7.28
N THR A 30 -3.64 16.33 8.02
CA THR A 30 -2.25 16.73 8.15
C THR A 30 -1.78 16.49 9.57
N ARG A 31 -0.49 16.73 9.85
CA ARG A 31 0.03 16.72 11.23
C ARG A 31 -0.67 17.69 12.20
N PHE A 32 -1.41 18.68 11.67
CA PHE A 32 -2.12 19.67 12.49
C PHE A 32 -3.54 19.26 12.85
N GLY A 33 -4.12 18.32 12.11
CA GLY A 33 -5.50 17.92 12.33
C GLY A 33 -6.12 17.21 11.14
N LYS A 34 -7.32 16.71 11.39
CA LYS A 34 -8.11 15.88 10.49
C LYS A 34 -9.54 16.40 10.49
N PHE A 35 -10.09 16.67 9.30
CA PHE A 35 -11.49 17.05 9.15
C PHE A 35 -12.30 15.79 8.83
N ILE A 36 -13.25 15.47 9.70
CA ILE A 36 -14.10 14.29 9.53
C ILE A 36 -15.20 14.61 8.52
N GLN A 37 -15.24 13.82 7.45
CA GLN A 37 -16.23 13.90 6.40
C GLN A 37 -17.30 12.83 6.62
N PRO A 38 -18.59 13.16 6.43
CA PRO A 38 -19.64 12.16 6.40
C PRO A 38 -19.32 11.08 5.35
N ALA A 39 -19.62 9.82 5.69
CA ALA A 39 -19.44 8.66 4.81
C ALA A 39 -18.01 8.35 4.34
N ALA A 40 -16.97 8.98 4.92
CA ALA A 40 -15.60 8.54 4.66
C ALA A 40 -15.40 7.11 5.17
N ALA A 41 -14.78 6.25 4.36
CA ALA A 41 -14.61 4.84 4.66
C ALA A 41 -13.85 4.61 5.97
N THR A 42 -14.40 3.73 6.80
CA THR A 42 -13.89 3.33 8.11
C THR A 42 -13.47 1.87 8.15
N THR A 43 -13.95 1.06 7.21
CA THR A 43 -13.62 -0.36 7.08
C THR A 43 -12.96 -0.67 5.73
N THR A 44 -12.23 -1.79 5.64
CA THR A 44 -11.70 -2.28 4.35
C THR A 44 -12.81 -2.49 3.32
N GLU A 45 -13.96 -3.03 3.74
CA GLU A 45 -15.10 -3.26 2.84
C GLU A 45 -15.62 -1.95 2.23
N GLU A 46 -15.80 -0.90 3.05
CA GLU A 46 -16.22 0.42 2.57
C GLU A 46 -15.21 1.00 1.57
N LYS A 47 -13.91 0.84 1.80
CA LYS A 47 -12.88 1.26 0.83
C LYS A 47 -13.00 0.53 -0.50
N PHE A 48 -13.29 -0.77 -0.49
CA PHE A 48 -13.55 -1.53 -1.72
C PHE A 48 -14.85 -1.10 -2.39
N SER A 49 -15.89 -0.79 -1.62
CA SER A 49 -17.15 -0.25 -2.13
C SER A 49 -16.93 1.06 -2.88
N ASP A 50 -16.22 2.00 -2.27
CA ASP A 50 -15.93 3.29 -2.87
C ASP A 50 -15.01 3.17 -4.09
N ALA A 51 -13.99 2.30 -4.02
CA ALA A 51 -13.14 1.97 -5.17
C ALA A 51 -13.94 1.37 -6.33
N GLY A 52 -14.89 0.48 -6.04
CA GLY A 52 -15.82 -0.09 -7.02
C GLY A 52 -16.65 0.98 -7.71
N GLN A 53 -17.13 1.98 -6.97
CA GLN A 53 -17.86 3.11 -7.53
C GLN A 53 -16.98 3.97 -8.45
N VAL A 54 -15.72 4.20 -8.10
CA VAL A 54 -14.75 4.89 -8.97
C VAL A 54 -14.50 4.08 -10.23
N HIS A 55 -14.29 2.77 -10.12
CA HIS A 55 -14.07 1.91 -11.28
C HIS A 55 -15.29 1.86 -12.20
N LEU A 56 -16.49 1.73 -11.66
CA LEU A 56 -17.75 1.72 -12.41
C LEU A 56 -17.91 2.97 -13.28
N LEU A 57 -17.55 4.15 -12.75
CA LEU A 57 -17.69 5.42 -13.45
C LEU A 57 -16.55 5.69 -14.45
N THR A 58 -15.35 5.17 -14.18
CA THR A 58 -14.15 5.50 -14.97
C THR A 58 -13.73 4.41 -15.94
N GLY A 59 -14.08 3.16 -15.71
CA GLY A 59 -13.66 1.99 -16.50
C GLY A 59 -12.18 1.63 -16.38
N VAL A 60 -11.34 2.47 -15.75
CA VAL A 60 -9.87 2.33 -15.80
C VAL A 60 -9.22 2.00 -14.45
N CYS A 61 -10.01 1.91 -13.38
CA CYS A 61 -9.49 1.65 -12.02
C CYS A 61 -9.80 0.24 -11.44
N PRO A 62 -9.35 -0.86 -12.06
CA PRO A 62 -9.76 -2.22 -11.68
C PRO A 62 -9.07 -2.77 -10.43
N THR A 63 -8.09 -2.05 -9.84
CA THR A 63 -7.33 -2.51 -8.68
C THR A 63 -7.26 -1.47 -7.57
N VAL A 64 -7.13 -1.95 -6.33
CA VAL A 64 -6.92 -1.12 -5.14
C VAL A 64 -5.66 -1.56 -4.38
N ALA A 65 -4.70 -0.65 -4.22
CA ALA A 65 -3.50 -0.84 -3.41
C ALA A 65 -3.90 -0.96 -1.93
N LEU A 66 -3.35 -1.97 -1.24
CA LEU A 66 -3.65 -2.25 0.17
C LEU A 66 -2.46 -1.96 1.05
N HIS A 67 -2.73 -1.40 2.23
CA HIS A 67 -1.77 -1.17 3.28
C HIS A 67 -1.98 -2.18 4.41
N VAL A 68 -0.99 -3.04 4.68
CA VAL A 68 -1.21 -4.28 5.45
C VAL A 68 -1.85 -4.04 6.82
N LEU A 69 -1.28 -3.16 7.66
CA LEU A 69 -1.83 -2.92 9.01
C LEU A 69 -3.17 -2.15 9.01
N TRP A 70 -3.57 -1.54 7.90
CA TRP A 70 -4.80 -0.74 7.81
C TRP A 70 -5.95 -1.51 7.15
N ASP A 71 -5.63 -2.34 6.15
CA ASP A 71 -6.61 -3.06 5.34
C ASP A 71 -6.66 -4.55 5.66
N CYS A 72 -5.60 -5.10 6.27
CA CYS A 72 -5.49 -6.48 6.72
C CYS A 72 -5.24 -6.54 8.24
N PRO A 73 -6.17 -6.06 9.09
CA PRO A 73 -5.94 -5.94 10.54
C PRO A 73 -5.71 -7.29 11.24
N ALA A 74 -6.15 -8.41 10.64
CA ALA A 74 -5.88 -9.77 11.12
C ALA A 74 -4.70 -10.44 10.36
N GLY A 75 -3.88 -9.64 9.69
CA GLY A 75 -2.75 -10.10 8.87
C GLY A 75 -3.21 -11.03 7.75
N VAL A 76 -2.52 -12.17 7.60
CA VAL A 76 -2.79 -13.17 6.56
C VAL A 76 -4.24 -13.69 6.59
N GLN A 77 -4.89 -13.69 7.76
CA GLN A 77 -6.27 -14.18 7.90
C GLN A 77 -7.30 -13.23 7.27
N SER A 78 -6.97 -11.95 7.05
CA SER A 78 -7.86 -11.00 6.37
C SER A 78 -8.03 -11.29 4.87
N THR A 79 -7.21 -12.16 4.29
CA THR A 79 -7.16 -12.38 2.83
C THR A 79 -8.45 -12.97 2.26
N ASP A 80 -9.19 -13.78 3.03
CA ASP A 80 -10.45 -14.38 2.56
C ASP A 80 -11.57 -13.36 2.43
N GLU A 81 -11.69 -12.45 3.39
CA GLU A 81 -12.66 -11.36 3.30
C GLU A 81 -12.33 -10.38 2.18
N ILE A 82 -11.05 -10.07 1.98
CA ILE A 82 -10.60 -9.21 0.88
C ILE A 82 -10.97 -9.81 -0.48
N LYS A 83 -10.83 -11.13 -0.67
CA LYS A 83 -11.28 -11.81 -1.91
C LYS A 83 -12.80 -11.69 -2.11
N ARG A 84 -13.57 -11.77 -1.03
CA ARG A 84 -15.03 -11.58 -1.06
C ARG A 84 -15.37 -10.15 -1.47
N PHE A 85 -14.70 -9.15 -0.90
CA PHE A 85 -14.91 -7.74 -1.26
C PHE A 85 -14.53 -7.48 -2.72
N ALA A 86 -13.40 -8.00 -3.17
CA ALA A 86 -12.97 -7.86 -4.55
C ALA A 86 -14.00 -8.39 -5.56
N SER A 87 -14.56 -9.56 -5.25
CA SER A 87 -15.62 -10.18 -6.06
C SER A 87 -16.92 -9.37 -6.01
N ARG A 88 -17.28 -8.84 -4.83
CA ARG A 88 -18.52 -8.07 -4.62
C ARG A 88 -18.51 -6.72 -5.33
N TYR A 89 -17.37 -6.02 -5.34
CA TYR A 89 -17.26 -4.65 -5.83
C TYR A 89 -16.52 -4.51 -7.17
N ALA A 90 -16.18 -5.64 -7.80
CA ALA A 90 -15.53 -5.71 -9.11
C ALA A 90 -14.19 -4.94 -9.18
N VAL A 91 -13.44 -4.91 -8.08
CA VAL A 91 -12.10 -4.30 -7.99
C VAL A 91 -11.17 -5.27 -7.30
N ALA A 92 -10.07 -5.65 -7.94
CA ALA A 92 -9.13 -6.63 -7.40
C ALA A 92 -8.15 -5.99 -6.38
N PRO A 93 -7.58 -6.78 -5.46
CA PRO A 93 -6.45 -6.35 -4.68
C PRO A 93 -5.27 -6.03 -5.60
N GLY A 94 -4.68 -4.86 -5.39
CA GLY A 94 -3.56 -4.33 -6.14
C GLY A 94 -2.22 -4.59 -5.46
N SER A 95 -1.32 -3.61 -5.50
CA SER A 95 -0.06 -3.66 -4.75
C SER A 95 -0.27 -3.80 -3.24
N ILE A 96 0.60 -4.59 -2.59
CA ILE A 96 0.60 -4.73 -1.13
C ILE A 96 1.72 -3.88 -0.54
N ASN A 97 1.37 -3.04 0.44
CA ASN A 97 2.24 -2.03 1.03
C ASN A 97 2.47 -2.36 2.52
N PRO A 98 3.65 -2.90 2.89
CA PRO A 98 4.00 -3.13 4.29
C PRO A 98 4.09 -1.80 5.05
N ASN A 99 3.47 -1.71 6.22
CA ASN A 99 3.69 -0.58 7.14
C ASN A 99 4.96 -0.77 7.96
N LEU A 100 5.97 0.06 7.72
CA LEU A 100 7.26 0.02 8.40
C LEU A 100 7.62 1.36 9.04
N PHE A 101 6.60 2.15 9.43
CA PHE A 101 6.81 3.53 9.84
C PHE A 101 5.90 4.03 10.98
N GLN A 102 4.76 3.40 11.24
CA GLN A 102 3.78 3.97 12.17
C GLN A 102 4.04 3.63 13.65
N ASP A 103 4.60 2.45 13.92
CA ASP A 103 4.70 1.93 15.29
C ASP A 103 5.90 2.54 16.05
N GLN A 104 5.76 2.69 17.37
CA GLN A 104 6.74 3.38 18.22
C GLN A 104 8.15 2.79 18.14
N GLU A 105 8.26 1.48 17.92
CA GLU A 105 9.55 0.80 17.75
C GLU A 105 10.31 1.26 16.48
N TYR A 106 9.59 1.72 15.45
CA TYR A 106 10.18 2.23 14.20
C TYR A 106 10.64 3.69 14.28
N LYS A 107 10.63 4.32 15.47
CA LYS A 107 11.09 5.70 15.69
C LYS A 107 12.49 5.99 15.11
N TYR A 108 13.39 5.01 15.11
CA TYR A 108 14.76 5.14 14.58
C TYR A 108 14.98 4.40 13.24
N GLY A 109 13.88 4.02 12.58
CA GLY A 109 13.84 3.26 11.34
C GLY A 109 13.30 1.84 11.50
N SER A 110 13.22 1.15 10.39
CA SER A 110 12.81 -0.25 10.27
C SER A 110 14.01 -1.11 9.86
N PHE A 111 14.28 -1.25 8.57
CA PHE A 111 15.37 -2.04 8.03
C PHE A 111 16.73 -1.44 8.39
N GLY A 112 16.82 -0.11 8.50
CA GLY A 112 18.01 0.60 8.93
C GLY A 112 18.06 0.89 10.43
N ASN A 113 17.19 0.30 11.25
CA ASN A 113 17.18 0.55 12.69
C ASN A 113 18.49 0.04 13.33
N PRO A 114 19.12 0.79 14.26
CA PRO A 114 20.29 0.30 14.99
C PRO A 114 20.01 -0.95 15.84
N ASP A 115 18.79 -1.11 16.36
CA ASP A 115 18.37 -2.30 17.10
C ASP A 115 18.05 -3.46 16.14
N GLU A 116 18.80 -4.56 16.29
CA GLU A 116 18.60 -5.78 15.51
C GLU A 116 17.22 -6.39 15.69
N ALA A 117 16.66 -6.37 16.91
CA ALA A 117 15.35 -6.95 17.17
C ALA A 117 14.24 -6.21 16.41
N VAL A 118 14.39 -4.89 16.18
CA VAL A 118 13.45 -4.10 15.37
C VAL A 118 13.64 -4.43 13.88
N ARG A 119 14.87 -4.61 13.40
CA ARG A 119 15.12 -5.06 12.02
C ARG A 119 14.49 -6.42 11.75
N GLN A 120 14.65 -7.38 12.67
CA GLN A 120 14.04 -8.71 12.52
C GLN A 120 12.51 -8.66 12.51
N ARG A 121 11.89 -7.79 13.32
CA ARG A 121 10.44 -7.56 13.30
C ARG A 121 9.97 -6.98 11.97
N ALA A 122 10.67 -5.98 11.45
CA ALA A 122 10.39 -5.42 10.12
C ALA A 122 10.49 -6.48 9.00
N MET A 123 11.49 -7.36 9.08
CA MET A 123 11.66 -8.48 8.15
C MET A 123 10.55 -9.52 8.27
N HIS A 124 10.09 -9.83 9.49
CA HIS A 124 8.97 -10.75 9.69
C HIS A 124 7.68 -10.20 9.10
N HIS A 125 7.34 -8.94 9.42
CA HIS A 125 6.18 -8.26 8.85
C HIS A 125 6.22 -8.17 7.33
N THR A 126 7.42 -7.99 6.75
CA THR A 126 7.62 -8.02 5.30
C THR A 126 7.29 -9.40 4.71
N LYS A 127 7.72 -10.49 5.36
CA LYS A 127 7.39 -11.86 4.92
C LYS A 127 5.90 -12.14 5.02
N ASP A 128 5.24 -11.67 6.07
CA ASP A 128 3.78 -11.79 6.21
C ASP A 128 3.04 -10.99 5.12
N SER A 129 3.55 -9.81 4.78
CA SER A 129 3.04 -8.99 3.69
C SER A 129 3.19 -9.68 2.32
N ILE A 130 4.30 -10.38 2.10
CA ILE A 130 4.51 -11.21 0.90
C ILE A 130 3.52 -12.39 0.87
N GLU A 131 3.25 -13.03 2.00
CA GLU A 131 2.26 -14.10 2.09
C GLU A 131 0.84 -13.58 1.79
N ILE A 132 0.48 -12.40 2.30
CA ILE A 132 -0.77 -11.71 1.95
C ILE A 132 -0.84 -11.50 0.43
N ALA A 133 0.22 -10.95 -0.18
CA ALA A 133 0.26 -10.72 -1.62
C ALA A 133 0.05 -12.01 -2.42
N ARG A 134 0.73 -13.11 -2.04
CA ARG A 134 0.53 -14.41 -2.67
C ARG A 134 -0.91 -14.88 -2.59
N ARG A 135 -1.54 -14.78 -1.40
CA ARG A 135 -2.93 -15.22 -1.21
C ARG A 135 -3.92 -14.38 -1.99
N LEU A 136 -3.64 -13.08 -2.17
CA LEU A 136 -4.48 -12.15 -2.93
C LEU A 136 -4.16 -12.11 -4.43
N ASN A 137 -3.17 -12.88 -4.88
CA ASN A 137 -2.66 -12.85 -6.25
C ASN A 137 -2.13 -11.46 -6.67
N SER A 138 -1.61 -10.70 -5.71
CA SER A 138 -0.94 -9.43 -5.94
C SER A 138 0.50 -9.69 -6.38
N ARG A 139 0.90 -9.13 -7.53
CA ARG A 139 2.26 -9.25 -8.06
C ARG A 139 3.26 -8.40 -7.27
N ASP A 140 2.87 -7.18 -6.91
CA ASP A 140 3.78 -6.14 -6.47
C ASP A 140 3.73 -5.97 -4.94
N ILE A 141 4.92 -5.96 -4.33
CA ILE A 141 5.15 -5.44 -2.98
C ILE A 141 5.76 -4.06 -3.13
N SER A 142 5.07 -3.05 -2.63
CA SER A 142 5.51 -1.66 -2.69
C SER A 142 6.06 -1.23 -1.35
N PHE A 143 7.37 -1.06 -1.28
CA PHE A 143 8.06 -0.61 -0.07
C PHE A 143 8.19 0.91 -0.04
N TRP A 144 7.78 1.50 1.07
CA TRP A 144 8.13 2.86 1.44
C TRP A 144 8.68 2.87 2.86
N PHE A 145 9.84 3.50 3.06
CA PHE A 145 10.54 3.51 4.33
C PHE A 145 10.65 4.93 4.85
N ALA A 146 10.35 5.12 6.14
CA ALA A 146 10.61 6.37 6.87
C ALA A 146 12.03 6.43 7.46
N ASP A 147 12.84 5.41 7.18
CA ASP A 147 14.22 5.26 7.66
C ASP A 147 15.10 6.45 7.27
N GLY A 148 15.66 7.11 8.29
CA GLY A 148 16.55 8.25 8.08
C GLY A 148 17.06 8.81 9.39
N SER A 149 17.62 10.02 9.32
CA SER A 149 18.10 10.78 10.46
C SER A 149 17.71 12.25 10.31
N ASN A 150 17.22 12.85 11.39
CA ASN A 150 16.85 14.28 11.38
C ASN A 150 18.03 15.22 11.68
N TYR A 151 19.16 14.69 12.16
CA TYR A 151 20.32 15.48 12.57
C TYR A 151 21.64 14.85 12.11
N PRO A 152 22.62 15.65 11.65
CA PRO A 152 23.97 15.17 11.36
C PRO A 152 24.59 14.42 12.55
N GLY A 153 25.30 13.33 12.28
CA GLY A 153 26.01 12.54 13.29
C GLY A 153 25.16 11.54 14.07
N THR A 154 23.82 11.58 13.96
CA THR A 154 22.94 10.62 14.67
C THR A 154 22.82 9.26 14.00
N ALA A 155 23.28 9.13 12.75
CA ALA A 155 23.26 7.87 12.01
C ALA A 155 24.52 7.71 11.16
N ASN A 156 25.00 6.46 11.04
CA ASN A 156 26.02 6.08 10.07
C ASN A 156 25.34 5.64 8.76
N ILE A 157 25.47 6.46 7.71
CA ILE A 157 24.85 6.22 6.40
C ILE A 157 25.33 4.90 5.77
N ARG A 158 26.62 4.57 5.91
CA ARG A 158 27.20 3.34 5.34
C ARG A 158 26.61 2.11 6.01
N GLN A 159 26.57 2.12 7.34
CA GLN A 159 26.00 1.02 8.11
C GLN A 159 24.51 0.82 7.82
N ARG A 160 23.72 1.89 7.72
CA ARG A 160 22.31 1.79 7.36
C ARG A 160 22.12 1.21 5.97
N LYS A 161 22.93 1.64 5.00
CA LYS A 161 22.91 1.07 3.65
C LYS A 161 23.21 -0.43 3.66
N GLU A 162 24.18 -0.88 4.47
CA GLU A 162 24.49 -2.30 4.63
C GLU A 162 23.28 -3.09 5.15
N TRP A 163 22.64 -2.62 6.23
CA TRP A 163 21.44 -3.29 6.77
C TRP A 163 20.29 -3.34 5.76
N PHE A 164 20.06 -2.26 5.00
CA PHE A 164 19.08 -2.25 3.91
C PHE A 164 19.42 -3.25 2.81
N THR A 165 20.70 -3.32 2.43
CA THR A 165 21.18 -4.26 1.41
C THR A 165 20.98 -5.70 1.88
N ASP A 166 21.20 -5.99 3.16
CA ASP A 166 20.97 -7.32 3.70
C ASP A 166 19.49 -7.68 3.82
N GLY A 167 18.64 -6.72 4.20
CA GLY A 167 17.20 -6.94 4.32
C GLY A 167 16.44 -7.05 2.99
N LEU A 168 17.00 -6.55 1.89
CA LEU A 168 16.37 -6.53 0.56
C LEU A 168 16.92 -7.57 -0.43
N LYS A 169 17.75 -8.50 0.05
CA LYS A 169 18.18 -9.68 -0.73
C LYS A 169 17.05 -10.70 -0.82
#